data_AF-A0A7C2DPN7-F1
#
_entry.id   AF-A0A7C2DPN7-F1
#
_cell.length_a   1.000
_cell.length_b   1.000
_cell.length_c   1.000
_cell.angle_alpha   90.00
_cell.angle_beta   90.00
_cell.angle_gamma   90.00
#
_symmetry.space_group_name_H-M   'P 1'
#
loop_
_entity.id
_entity.type
_entity.pdbx_description
1 polymer ?
#
loop_
_entity_poly.entity_id
_entity_poly.type
_entity_poly.pdbx_seq_one_letter_code
_entity_poly.pdbx_strand_id
1 'polypeptide(L)'
;SALAVCAKLELVKKRGHEFEGEVPIVVSEEIENTKSTRQIVEFLKKLKLEAELERGKKKKVRAGKGKRRGRRYRKKKTILFIFSKDCPAMKAARNIAGADVAKVDELTVELLAPGAHPGRLLRYLPSRTKEIGRTLWWRCVSAWAW
;
A
#
# COMPACT_ATOMS: atom_id res chain seq x y z
N SER A 1 9.22 3.74 14.16
CA SER A 1 9.47 3.02 12.89
C SER A 1 8.22 3.02 12.00
N ALA A 2 8.34 3.24 10.69
CA ALA A 2 7.19 3.43 9.78
C ALA A 2 6.23 2.22 9.72
N LEU A 3 6.76 1.01 9.78
CA LEU A 3 5.99 -0.24 9.72
C LEU A 3 5.11 -0.44 10.97
N ALA A 4 5.65 -0.11 12.15
CA ALA A 4 4.91 -0.16 13.40
C ALA A 4 3.74 0.84 13.43
N VAL A 5 3.89 2.00 12.79
CA VAL A 5 2.81 2.99 12.68
C VAL A 5 1.68 2.47 11.78
N CYS A 6 2.02 1.74 10.71
CA CYS A 6 1.00 1.11 9.86
C CYS A 6 0.20 0.03 10.59
N ALA A 7 0.71 -0.57 11.65
CA ALA A 7 -0.03 -1.55 12.46
C ALA A 7 -0.98 -0.90 13.50
N LYS A 8 -0.93 0.42 13.70
CA LYS A 8 -1.76 1.13 14.69
C LYS A 8 -2.92 1.84 14.01
N LEU A 9 -4.14 1.42 14.31
CA LEU A 9 -5.38 1.93 13.72
C LEU A 9 -5.54 3.46 13.90
N GLU A 10 -5.25 3.98 15.10
CA GLU A 10 -5.34 5.41 15.41
C GLU A 10 -4.48 6.28 14.48
N LEU A 11 -3.25 5.85 14.23
CA LEU A 11 -2.30 6.61 13.41
C LEU A 11 -2.66 6.56 11.93
N VAL A 12 -3.19 5.42 11.46
CA VAL A 12 -3.71 5.27 10.09
C VAL A 12 -4.95 6.13 9.87
N LYS A 13 -5.87 6.19 10.85
CA LYS A 13 -7.03 7.09 10.82
C LYS A 13 -6.62 8.57 10.91
N LYS A 14 -5.61 8.92 11.72
CA LYS A 14 -5.08 10.30 11.81
C LYS A 14 -4.50 10.82 10.50
N ARG A 15 -4.01 9.92 9.62
CA ARG A 15 -3.61 10.24 8.25
C ARG A 15 -4.80 10.53 7.31
N GLY A 16 -6.01 10.23 7.77
CA GLY A 16 -7.27 10.44 7.07
C GLY A 16 -7.71 9.24 6.22
N HIS A 17 -7.24 8.02 6.53
CA HIS A 17 -7.79 6.82 5.92
C HIS A 17 -9.17 6.49 6.50
N GLU A 18 -10.14 6.26 5.61
CA GLU A 18 -11.55 6.00 5.94
C GLU A 18 -11.85 4.52 5.69
N PHE A 19 -11.79 3.73 6.76
CA PHE A 19 -12.06 2.30 6.69
C PHE A 19 -12.64 1.79 8.01
N GLU A 20 -13.41 0.71 7.89
CA GLU A 20 -13.91 -0.08 9.01
C GLU A 20 -13.15 -1.41 9.05
N GLY A 21 -12.50 -1.72 10.17
CA GLY A 21 -11.78 -2.98 10.36
C GLY A 21 -10.49 -2.82 11.16
N GLU A 22 -9.79 -3.92 11.34
CA GLU A 22 -8.51 -3.98 12.04
C GLU A 22 -7.34 -3.70 11.09
N VAL A 23 -6.19 -3.32 11.63
CA VAL A 23 -4.96 -3.11 10.85
C VAL A 23 -3.82 -3.89 11.52
N PRO A 24 -2.91 -4.53 10.77
CA PRO A 24 -2.86 -4.69 9.32
C PRO A 24 -3.87 -5.71 8.81
N ILE A 25 -4.49 -5.45 7.65
CA ILE A 25 -5.49 -6.39 7.15
C ILE A 25 -4.80 -7.49 6.36
N VAL A 26 -4.89 -8.71 6.88
CA VAL A 26 -4.33 -9.93 6.29
C VAL A 26 -5.37 -10.57 5.35
N VAL A 27 -4.92 -11.18 4.26
CA VAL A 27 -5.76 -11.73 3.18
C VAL A 27 -5.34 -13.15 2.86
N SER A 28 -6.26 -14.04 2.47
CA SER A 28 -5.89 -15.39 2.02
C SER A 28 -5.04 -15.40 0.73
N GLU A 29 -4.20 -16.42 0.58
CA GLU A 29 -3.32 -16.59 -0.58
C GLU A 29 -4.07 -16.83 -1.90
N GLU A 30 -5.35 -17.19 -1.82
CA GLU A 30 -6.24 -17.39 -2.98
C GLU A 30 -6.28 -16.18 -3.92
N ILE A 31 -6.07 -14.98 -3.38
CA ILE A 31 -6.09 -13.74 -4.17
C ILE A 31 -4.85 -13.60 -5.06
N GLU A 32 -3.73 -14.24 -4.73
CA GLU A 32 -2.51 -14.15 -5.53
C GLU A 32 -2.70 -14.58 -6.97
N ASN A 33 -3.56 -15.58 -7.20
CA ASN A 33 -3.85 -16.16 -8.51
C ASN A 33 -4.84 -15.33 -9.35
N THR A 34 -5.45 -14.31 -8.75
CA THR A 34 -6.45 -13.48 -9.42
C THR A 34 -5.81 -12.58 -10.48
N LYS A 35 -6.18 -12.78 -11.75
CA LYS A 35 -5.72 -11.95 -12.88
C LYS A 35 -6.62 -10.72 -13.12
N SER A 36 -7.87 -10.77 -12.68
CA SER A 36 -8.87 -9.75 -12.96
C SER A 36 -8.87 -8.65 -11.91
N THR A 37 -8.75 -7.40 -12.35
CA THR A 37 -8.87 -6.22 -11.47
C THR A 37 -10.25 -6.11 -10.84
N ARG A 38 -11.29 -6.57 -11.55
CA ARG A 38 -12.68 -6.52 -11.09
C ARG A 38 -12.89 -7.38 -9.85
N GLN A 39 -12.35 -8.59 -9.85
CA GLN A 39 -12.40 -9.51 -8.71
C GLN A 39 -11.71 -8.92 -7.48
N ILE A 40 -10.56 -8.24 -7.66
CA ILE A 40 -9.88 -7.56 -6.56
C ILE A 40 -10.74 -6.40 -6.01
N VAL A 41 -11.40 -5.62 -6.87
CA VAL A 41 -12.29 -4.53 -6.44
C VAL A 41 -13.48 -5.06 -5.67
N GLU A 42 -14.10 -6.15 -6.13
CA GLU A 42 -15.22 -6.82 -5.44
C GLU A 42 -14.78 -7.35 -4.08
N PHE A 43 -13.59 -7.93 -3.99
CA PHE A 43 -13.00 -8.36 -2.73
C PHE A 43 -12.79 -7.20 -1.75
N LEU A 44 -12.24 -6.07 -2.22
CA LEU A 44 -12.04 -4.88 -1.38
C LEU A 44 -13.36 -4.28 -0.89
N LYS A 45 -14.43 -4.35 -1.70
CA LYS A 45 -15.78 -3.93 -1.28
C LYS A 45 -16.33 -4.81 -0.16
N LYS A 46 -16.15 -6.14 -0.26
CA LYS A 46 -16.54 -7.08 0.82
C LYS A 46 -15.84 -6.78 2.14
N LEU A 47 -14.63 -6.24 2.06
CA LEU A 47 -13.82 -5.82 3.21
C LEU A 47 -14.10 -4.39 3.69
N LYS A 48 -15.17 -3.75 3.20
CA LYS A 48 -15.57 -2.39 3.57
C LYS A 48 -14.50 -1.32 3.27
N LEU A 49 -13.66 -1.54 2.26
CA LEU A 49 -12.65 -0.57 1.80
C LEU A 49 -13.13 0.31 0.64
N GLU A 50 -14.45 0.41 0.45
CA GLU A 50 -15.03 1.16 -0.66
C GLU A 50 -14.73 2.66 -0.58
N ALA A 51 -14.82 3.26 0.61
CA ALA A 51 -14.46 4.66 0.84
C ALA A 51 -12.99 4.96 0.48
N GLU A 52 -12.05 4.07 0.80
CA GLU A 52 -10.65 4.20 0.41
C GLU A 52 -10.44 4.09 -1.11
N LEU A 53 -11.19 3.23 -1.79
CA LEU A 53 -11.14 3.13 -3.26
C LEU A 53 -11.65 4.41 -3.93
N GLU A 54 -12.75 4.98 -3.44
CA GLU A 54 -13.27 6.26 -3.93
C GLU A 54 -12.29 7.41 -3.67
N ARG A 55 -11.66 7.42 -2.49
CA ARG A 55 -10.62 8.39 -2.14
C ARG A 55 -9.41 8.31 -3.08
N GLY A 56 -9.04 7.10 -3.51
CA GLY A 56 -7.95 6.85 -4.46
C GLY A 56 -8.27 7.31 -5.89
N LYS A 57 -9.54 7.23 -6.31
CA LYS A 57 -10.02 7.72 -7.61
C LYS A 57 -9.99 9.25 -7.72
N LYS A 58 -10.18 9.97 -6.61
CA LYS A 58 -10.14 11.44 -6.58
C LYS A 58 -8.75 11.95 -6.98
N LYS A 59 -8.69 12.68 -8.11
CA LYS A 59 -7.48 13.34 -8.62
C LYS A 59 -7.65 14.85 -8.59
N LYS A 60 -6.60 15.57 -8.18
CA LYS A 60 -6.55 17.04 -8.26
C LYS A 60 -5.59 17.46 -9.36
N VAL A 61 -5.95 18.51 -10.11
CA VAL A 61 -5.04 19.13 -11.07
C VAL A 61 -3.99 19.93 -10.30
N ARG A 62 -2.70 19.78 -10.63
CA ARG A 62 -1.62 20.50 -9.95
C ARG A 62 -1.72 22.00 -10.25
N ALA A 63 -1.46 22.82 -9.24
CA ALA A 63 -1.26 24.26 -9.46
C ALA A 63 0.12 24.51 -10.11
N GLY A 64 0.24 25.63 -10.83
CA GLY A 64 1.51 26.11 -11.38
C GLY A 64 2.03 25.39 -12.64
N LYS A 65 3.33 25.61 -12.92
CA LYS A 65 4.01 25.19 -14.16
C LYS A 65 4.19 23.67 -14.30
N GLY A 66 4.08 22.91 -13.22
CA GLY A 66 4.19 21.44 -13.24
C GLY A 66 3.18 20.76 -14.17
N LYS A 67 2.03 21.41 -14.44
CA LYS A 67 1.04 20.96 -15.43
C LYS A 67 1.62 20.85 -16.85
N ARG A 68 2.42 21.85 -17.25
CA ARG A 68 3.02 21.93 -18.60
C ARG A 68 4.12 20.87 -18.78
N ARG A 69 4.78 20.47 -17.70
CA ARG A 69 5.83 19.44 -17.70
C ARG A 69 5.29 18.00 -17.63
N GLY A 70 4.04 17.77 -18.07
CA GLY A 70 3.41 16.44 -18.06
C GLY A 70 2.92 15.91 -16.70
N ARG A 71 3.17 16.61 -15.58
CA ARG A 71 2.76 16.18 -14.22
C ARG A 71 1.42 16.78 -13.81
N ARG A 72 0.41 16.74 -14.69
CA ARG A 72 -0.86 17.48 -14.52
C ARG A 72 -1.67 17.04 -13.29
N TYR A 73 -1.64 15.77 -12.92
CA TYR A 73 -2.48 15.22 -11.86
C TYR A 73 -1.71 14.90 -10.58
N ARG A 74 -2.34 15.11 -9.43
CA ARG A 74 -1.94 14.60 -8.12
C ARG A 74 -3.03 13.63 -7.65
N LYS A 75 -2.65 12.38 -7.47
CA LYS A 75 -3.51 11.31 -6.92
C LYS A 75 -3.20 11.14 -5.43
N LYS A 76 -4.18 10.72 -4.65
CA LYS A 76 -3.95 10.31 -3.24
C LYS A 76 -3.37 8.90 -3.23
N LYS A 77 -2.45 8.63 -2.30
CA LYS A 77 -1.94 7.29 -2.02
C LYS A 77 -2.79 6.70 -0.90
N THR A 78 -3.50 5.62 -1.19
CA THR A 78 -4.46 4.99 -0.28
C THR A 78 -3.91 3.67 0.21
N ILE A 79 -4.07 2.62 -0.59
CA ILE A 79 -3.73 1.24 -0.21
C ILE A 79 -2.29 0.93 -0.62
N LEU A 80 -1.57 0.17 0.20
CA LEU A 80 -0.34 -0.50 -0.18
C LEU A 80 -0.57 -2.00 -0.12
N PHE A 81 -0.46 -2.67 -1.27
CA PHE A 81 -0.44 -4.12 -1.36
C PHE A 81 0.98 -4.63 -1.25
N ILE A 82 1.19 -5.58 -0.34
CA ILE A 82 2.47 -6.26 -0.16
C ILE A 82 2.30 -7.73 -0.50
N PHE A 83 3.10 -8.20 -1.45
CA PHE A 83 3.15 -9.59 -1.87
C PHE A 83 4.50 -10.21 -1.48
N SER A 84 4.49 -11.51 -1.19
CA SER A 84 5.72 -12.27 -0.90
C SER A 84 6.44 -12.73 -2.17
N LYS A 85 5.69 -12.97 -3.25
CA LYS A 85 6.21 -13.48 -4.53
C LYS A 85 5.63 -12.71 -5.70
N ASP A 86 6.18 -12.95 -6.90
CA ASP A 86 5.59 -12.47 -8.15
C ASP A 86 4.29 -13.22 -8.45
N CYS A 87 3.17 -12.50 -8.30
CA CYS A 87 1.85 -13.08 -8.50
C CYS A 87 1.08 -12.30 -9.58
N PRO A 88 0.18 -12.93 -10.36
CA PRO A 88 -0.63 -12.23 -11.35
C PRO A 88 -1.47 -11.10 -10.73
N ALA A 89 -1.87 -11.24 -9.47
CA ALA A 89 -2.56 -10.20 -8.70
C ALA A 89 -1.77 -8.89 -8.59
N MET A 90 -0.44 -8.91 -8.66
CA MET A 90 0.36 -7.67 -8.65
C MET A 90 0.04 -6.79 -9.86
N LYS A 91 -0.12 -7.39 -11.04
CA LYS A 91 -0.47 -6.64 -12.27
C LYS A 91 -1.87 -6.05 -12.16
N ALA A 92 -2.81 -6.82 -11.62
CA ALA A 92 -4.18 -6.37 -11.41
C ALA A 92 -4.25 -5.24 -10.36
N ALA A 93 -3.58 -5.40 -9.21
CA ALA A 93 -3.56 -4.42 -8.14
C ALA A 93 -2.92 -3.09 -8.55
N ARG A 94 -1.89 -3.10 -9.44
CA ARG A 94 -1.26 -1.88 -9.97
C ARG A 94 -2.22 -0.98 -10.77
N ASN A 95 -3.28 -1.55 -11.34
CA ASN A 95 -4.27 -0.78 -12.11
C ASN A 95 -5.28 -0.05 -11.21
N ILE A 96 -5.34 -0.38 -9.92
CA ILE A 96 -6.27 0.24 -8.97
C ILE A 96 -5.80 1.68 -8.67
N ALA A 97 -6.73 2.64 -8.74
CA ALA A 97 -6.41 4.04 -8.51
C ALA A 97 -6.00 4.29 -7.04
N GLY A 98 -4.79 4.83 -6.85
CA GLY A 98 -4.28 5.18 -5.52
C GLY A 98 -3.63 4.03 -4.76
N ALA A 99 -3.69 2.81 -5.30
CA ALA A 99 -2.97 1.65 -4.78
C ALA A 99 -1.51 1.66 -5.26
N ASP A 100 -0.58 1.34 -4.36
CA ASP A 100 0.78 0.94 -4.73
C ASP A 100 0.95 -0.56 -4.44
N VAL A 101 1.86 -1.20 -5.17
CA VAL A 101 2.17 -2.62 -5.03
C VAL A 101 3.67 -2.76 -4.80
N ALA A 102 4.07 -3.54 -3.80
CA ALA A 102 5.47 -3.82 -3.50
C ALA A 102 5.66 -5.28 -3.12
N LYS A 103 6.87 -5.79 -3.32
CA LYS A 103 7.30 -7.05 -2.72
C LYS A 103 7.84 -6.81 -1.32
N VAL A 104 7.84 -7.85 -0.49
CA VAL A 104 8.47 -7.80 0.84
C VAL A 104 9.93 -7.36 0.75
N ASP A 105 10.68 -7.89 -0.22
CA ASP A 105 12.11 -7.59 -0.38
C ASP A 105 12.38 -6.19 -0.94
N GLU A 106 11.37 -5.56 -1.57
CA GLU A 106 11.46 -4.24 -2.21
C GLU A 106 10.82 -3.13 -1.34
N LEU A 107 10.49 -3.42 -0.09
CA LEU A 107 9.88 -2.46 0.83
C LEU A 107 10.84 -1.31 1.16
N THR A 108 10.51 -0.12 0.68
CA THR A 108 11.21 1.13 1.01
C THR A 108 10.39 2.01 1.96
N VAL A 109 11.09 2.88 2.70
CA VAL A 109 10.46 3.83 3.63
C VAL A 109 9.50 4.77 2.90
N GLU A 110 9.79 5.15 1.66
CA GLU A 110 8.93 6.03 0.86
C GLU A 110 7.55 5.41 0.55
N LEU A 111 7.49 4.08 0.40
CA LEU A 111 6.23 3.37 0.15
C LEU A 111 5.35 3.32 1.42
N LEU A 112 5.97 3.15 2.59
CA LEU A 112 5.30 3.10 3.89
C LEU A 112 4.92 4.50 4.40
N ALA A 113 5.80 5.48 4.19
CA ALA A 113 5.65 6.84 4.67
C ALA A 113 5.81 7.88 3.54
N PRO A 114 4.88 7.93 2.56
CA PRO A 114 5.00 8.88 1.47
C PRO A 114 4.90 10.31 1.99
N GLY A 115 5.89 11.13 1.62
CA GLY A 115 6.01 12.52 2.07
C GLY A 115 6.32 12.66 3.56
N ALA A 116 7.08 11.74 4.13
CA ALA A 116 7.46 11.70 5.57
C ALA A 116 6.29 11.57 6.55
N HIS A 117 5.08 11.26 6.07
CA HIS A 117 3.94 10.92 6.91
C HIS A 117 3.77 9.40 6.97
N PRO A 118 3.97 8.74 8.13
CA PRO A 118 3.72 7.31 8.29
C PRO A 118 2.22 7.01 8.50
N GLY A 119 1.84 5.72 8.50
CA GLY A 119 0.45 5.29 8.75
C GLY A 119 -0.38 5.10 7.49
N ARG A 120 0.20 4.43 6.49
CA ARG A 120 -0.52 4.05 5.27
C ARG A 120 -1.39 2.81 5.55
N LEU A 121 -2.55 2.72 4.90
CA LEU A 121 -3.39 1.52 4.99
C LEU A 121 -2.69 0.34 4.29
N LEU A 122 -2.22 -0.60 5.11
CA LEU A 122 -1.44 -1.75 4.70
C LEU A 122 -2.37 -2.95 4.48
N ARG A 123 -2.29 -3.57 3.30
CA ARG A 123 -2.91 -4.86 3.01
C ARG A 123 -1.80 -5.88 2.79
N TYR A 124 -1.81 -6.96 3.58
CA TYR A 124 -0.74 -7.95 3.63
C TYR A 124 -1.26 -9.35 3.30
N LEU A 125 -0.44 -10.19 2.65
CA LEU A 125 -0.71 -11.63 2.49
C LEU A 125 0.22 -12.47 3.39
N PRO A 126 -0.32 -13.48 4.10
CA PRO A 126 0.16 -14.02 5.37
C PRO A 126 1.54 -14.67 5.36
N SER A 127 2.03 -15.13 4.21
CA SER A 127 3.13 -16.11 4.14
C SER A 127 4.46 -15.67 4.78
N ARG A 128 4.71 -14.38 5.05
CA ARG A 128 6.04 -13.88 5.50
C ARG A 128 6.03 -12.85 6.63
N THR A 129 4.99 -12.78 7.47
CA THR A 129 4.98 -11.82 8.61
C THR A 129 6.23 -11.93 9.49
N LYS A 130 6.74 -13.16 9.66
CA LYS A 130 7.95 -13.47 10.42
C LYS A 130 9.26 -13.03 9.72
N GLU A 131 9.26 -12.93 8.40
CA GLU A 131 10.48 -12.62 7.64
C GLU A 131 10.70 -11.12 7.44
N ILE A 132 9.64 -10.31 7.42
CA ILE A 132 9.76 -8.84 7.36
C ILE A 132 10.71 -8.32 8.43
N GLY A 133 10.64 -8.87 9.65
CA GLY A 133 11.56 -8.52 10.74
C GLY A 133 13.01 -8.92 10.46
N ARG A 134 13.25 -10.07 9.84
CA ARG A 134 14.60 -10.56 9.50
C ARG A 134 15.22 -9.77 8.35
N THR A 135 14.49 -9.55 7.26
CA THR A 135 15.02 -8.92 6.05
C THR A 135 15.31 -7.42 6.23
N LEU A 136 14.45 -6.70 6.97
CA LEU A 136 14.68 -5.28 7.28
C LEU A 136 15.85 -5.07 8.25
N TRP A 137 16.05 -5.98 9.21
CA TRP A 137 17.17 -5.89 10.15
C TRP A 137 18.51 -6.09 9.43
N TRP A 138 18.59 -7.08 8.53
CA TRP A 138 19.79 -7.33 7.71
C TRP A 138 20.17 -6.15 6.81
N ARG A 139 19.20 -5.46 6.17
CA ARG A 139 19.48 -4.26 5.36
C ARG A 139 19.95 -3.06 6.18
N CYS A 140 19.43 -2.90 7.40
CA CYS A 140 19.86 -1.81 8.27
C CYS A 140 21.32 -2.00 8.73
N VAL A 141 21.71 -3.23 9.02
CA VAL A 141 23.08 -3.58 9.44
C VAL A 141 24.07 -3.48 8.27
N SER A 142 23.66 -3.88 7.06
CA SER A 142 24.52 -3.78 5.86
C SER A 142 24.62 -2.36 5.29
N ALA A 143 23.63 -1.48 5.51
CA ALA A 143 23.69 -0.07 5.12
C ALA A 143 24.58 0.80 6.04
N TRP A 144 25.00 0.26 7.20
CA TRP A 144 25.95 0.88 8.13
C TRP A 144 27.37 0.30 8.02
N ALA A 145 27.59 -0.64 7.10
CA ALA A 145 28.89 -1.27 6.85
C ALA A 145 29.72 -0.56 5.77
N TRP A 146 29.46 0.74 5.54
CA TRP A 146 30.24 1.65 4.71
C TRP A 146 30.54 2.93 5.48
#